data_AF-A0A5J5GJV4-F1
#
_entry.id   AF-A0A5J5GJV4-F1
#
_cell.length_a   1.000
_cell.length_b   1.000
_cell.length_c   1.000
_cell.angle_alpha   90.00
_cell.angle_beta   90.00
_cell.angle_gamma   90.00
#
_symmetry.space_group_name_H-M   'P 1'
#
loop_
_entity.id
_entity.type
_entity.pdbx_description
1 polymer ?
#
loop_
_entity_poly.entity_id
_entity_poly.type
_entity_poly.pdbx_seq_one_letter_code
_entity_poly.pdbx_strand_id
1 'polypeptide(L)'
;MLMRKCTSPVLSARTAARQRLLALANRKKSRFLTVRAFVPGLGRKYFPNAEMVQISCRVSRVCLLPALPGRRTALQEGARRMEIYALRLSRELSGPEYRMLLEQTDPVKRERIARFLRPRDAQRSLLGDALIRWALVRHLNLPPEGSNTLVFDQNEYGKPLLAAPGGVHFNLSHSGDWVVCAVAAAPVGVDVEELREAPLEIAERFFHNKERRLLNAASPEERGELFYRLWTLKESYIKAVGLGLSLALDSFSVDGGTGTVLRRDTEERWLHRAWKLDERHMMALCASDGSECREERRMDLDEFLTVRSRPGRIGAEEGSACWTR
;
A
#
# COMPACT_ATOMS: atom_id res chain seq x y z
N MET A 1 -24.42 -0.69 -39.45
CA MET A 1 -23.94 -2.10 -39.50
C MET A 1 -23.07 -2.32 -38.27
N LEU A 2 -23.52 -3.18 -37.35
CA LEU A 2 -22.96 -3.39 -36.02
C LEU A 2 -21.55 -4.02 -36.08
N MET A 3 -20.60 -3.49 -35.31
CA MET A 3 -19.41 -4.22 -34.85
C MET A 3 -19.52 -4.40 -33.33
N ARG A 4 -19.72 -5.66 -32.91
CA ARG A 4 -19.88 -6.08 -31.52
C ARG A 4 -18.52 -6.11 -30.81
N LYS A 5 -18.49 -5.60 -29.57
CA LYS A 5 -17.37 -5.74 -28.63
C LYS A 5 -17.19 -7.22 -28.24
N CYS A 6 -16.02 -7.80 -28.53
CA CYS A 6 -15.59 -9.09 -27.98
C CYS A 6 -15.19 -8.92 -26.51
N THR A 7 -16.04 -9.37 -25.59
CA THR A 7 -15.67 -9.68 -24.21
C THR A 7 -14.94 -11.04 -24.19
N SER A 8 -13.68 -11.08 -23.78
CA SER A 8 -12.89 -12.32 -23.73
C SER A 8 -13.30 -13.22 -22.54
N PRO A 9 -13.76 -14.47 -22.77
CA PRO A 9 -14.15 -15.44 -21.72
C PRO A 9 -12.98 -16.11 -20.98
N VAL A 10 -11.73 -15.70 -21.25
CA VAL A 10 -10.52 -16.46 -20.83
C VAL A 10 -10.14 -16.21 -19.36
N LEU A 11 -10.52 -15.06 -18.79
CA LEU A 11 -10.24 -14.71 -17.38
C LEU A 11 -11.16 -15.41 -16.38
N SER A 12 -12.43 -15.67 -16.73
CA SER A 12 -13.36 -16.36 -15.82
C SER A 12 -13.06 -17.86 -15.71
N ALA A 13 -12.55 -18.48 -16.78
CA ALA A 13 -12.21 -19.89 -16.82
C ALA A 13 -11.01 -20.25 -15.90
N ARG A 14 -10.01 -19.36 -15.76
CA ARG A 14 -8.83 -19.58 -14.90
C ARG A 14 -9.17 -19.52 -13.41
N THR A 15 -10.05 -18.61 -13.00
CA THR A 15 -10.47 -18.46 -11.61
C THR A 15 -11.42 -19.58 -11.17
N ALA A 16 -12.36 -19.98 -12.05
CA ALA A 16 -13.27 -21.08 -11.78
C ALA A 16 -12.56 -22.45 -11.71
N ALA A 17 -11.55 -22.68 -12.57
CA ALA A 17 -10.72 -23.89 -12.50
C ALA A 17 -9.91 -23.97 -11.20
N ARG A 18 -9.33 -22.84 -10.74
CA ARG A 18 -8.59 -22.74 -9.47
C ARG A 18 -9.50 -23.00 -8.26
N GLN A 19 -10.70 -22.44 -8.24
CA GLN A 19 -11.67 -22.67 -7.15
C GLN A 19 -12.20 -24.11 -7.13
N ARG A 20 -12.47 -24.72 -8.30
CA ARG A 20 -12.89 -26.13 -8.38
C ARG A 20 -11.79 -27.09 -7.92
N LEU A 21 -10.52 -26.82 -8.26
CA LEU A 21 -9.38 -27.62 -7.82
C LEU A 21 -9.14 -27.53 -6.30
N LEU A 22 -9.29 -26.35 -5.71
CA LEU A 22 -9.22 -26.15 -4.25
C LEU A 22 -10.38 -26.86 -3.52
N ALA A 23 -11.59 -26.84 -4.08
CA ALA A 23 -12.74 -27.55 -3.50
C ALA A 23 -12.59 -29.09 -3.58
N LEU A 24 -11.99 -29.62 -4.66
CA LEU A 24 -11.70 -31.04 -4.82
C LEU A 24 -10.56 -31.54 -3.90
N ALA A 25 -9.53 -30.70 -3.68
CA ALA A 25 -8.45 -31.00 -2.75
C ALA A 25 -8.94 -31.12 -1.29
N ASN A 26 -9.92 -30.30 -0.90
CA ASN A 26 -10.48 -30.32 0.45
C ASN A 26 -11.36 -31.57 0.74
N ARG A 27 -11.93 -32.20 -0.29
CA ARG A 27 -12.81 -33.38 -0.11
C ARG A 27 -12.06 -34.71 0.04
N LYS A 28 -10.82 -34.85 -0.46
CA LYS A 28 -10.16 -36.16 -0.54
C LYS A 28 -9.18 -36.50 0.59
N LYS A 29 -8.88 -35.59 1.53
CA LYS A 29 -7.89 -35.80 2.64
C LYS A 29 -6.59 -36.51 2.21
N SER A 30 -6.13 -36.30 0.97
CA SER A 30 -4.90 -36.90 0.44
C SER A 30 -3.73 -35.94 0.59
N ARG A 31 -2.55 -36.46 0.98
CA ARG A 31 -1.31 -35.67 1.11
C ARG A 31 -0.65 -35.31 -0.23
N PHE A 32 -1.19 -35.80 -1.35
CA PHE A 32 -0.71 -35.51 -2.71
C PHE A 32 -1.91 -35.35 -3.66
N LEU A 33 -1.87 -34.33 -4.51
CA LEU A 33 -2.86 -34.09 -5.57
C LEU A 33 -2.16 -34.27 -6.93
N THR A 34 -2.54 -35.29 -7.69
CA THR A 34 -2.11 -35.45 -9.08
C THR A 34 -3.25 -34.99 -9.98
N VAL A 35 -3.03 -33.94 -10.77
CA VAL A 35 -4.04 -33.39 -11.69
C VAL A 35 -3.49 -33.49 -13.11
N ARG A 36 -4.19 -34.22 -13.98
CA ARG A 36 -3.96 -34.18 -15.44
C ARG A 36 -4.79 -33.04 -16.02
N ALA A 37 -4.15 -32.05 -16.63
CA ALA A 37 -4.83 -30.94 -17.28
C ALA A 37 -4.42 -30.83 -18.75
N PHE A 38 -5.40 -30.73 -19.64
CA PHE A 38 -5.20 -30.46 -21.07
C PHE A 38 -5.30 -28.94 -21.29
N VAL A 39 -4.33 -28.34 -21.98
CA VAL A 39 -4.31 -26.91 -22.30
C VAL A 39 -4.54 -26.73 -23.80
N PRO A 40 -5.73 -26.32 -24.28
CA PRO A 40 -5.93 -26.01 -25.69
C PRO A 40 -5.45 -24.57 -25.96
N GLY A 41 -4.61 -24.38 -26.99
CA GLY A 41 -4.29 -23.04 -27.51
C GLY A 41 -2.83 -22.71 -27.83
N LEU A 42 -1.89 -23.64 -27.66
CA LEU A 42 -0.53 -23.47 -28.21
C LEU A 42 -0.48 -24.05 -29.62
N GLY A 43 -0.32 -23.18 -30.61
CA GLY A 43 -0.26 -23.55 -32.02
C GLY A 43 0.83 -24.59 -32.30
N ARG A 44 0.50 -25.56 -33.15
CA ARG A 44 1.32 -26.71 -33.60
C ARG A 44 2.64 -26.36 -34.33
N LYS A 45 3.13 -25.12 -34.25
CA LYS A 45 4.32 -24.69 -35.01
C LYS A 45 5.65 -24.88 -34.25
N TYR A 46 5.63 -25.14 -32.93
CA TYR A 46 6.85 -25.12 -32.10
C TYR A 46 7.10 -26.38 -31.24
N PHE A 47 6.17 -27.34 -31.16
CA PHE A 47 6.38 -28.58 -30.39
C PHE A 47 5.68 -29.76 -31.08
N PRO A 48 6.40 -30.59 -31.87
CA PRO A 48 5.78 -31.68 -32.63
C PRO A 48 5.31 -32.84 -31.73
N ASN A 49 5.85 -32.99 -30.51
CA ASN A 49 5.57 -34.10 -29.60
C ASN A 49 5.36 -33.63 -28.15
N ALA A 50 4.27 -32.91 -27.86
CA ALA A 50 3.91 -32.57 -26.48
C ALA A 50 3.15 -33.74 -25.82
N GLU A 51 3.87 -34.64 -25.15
CA GLU A 51 3.30 -35.62 -24.23
C GLU A 51 2.93 -35.00 -22.87
N MET A 52 1.95 -35.60 -22.19
CA MET A 52 1.41 -35.18 -20.88
C MET A 52 2.50 -34.79 -19.86
N VAL A 53 2.48 -33.55 -19.37
CA VAL A 53 3.30 -33.14 -18.21
C VAL A 53 2.56 -33.42 -16.91
N GLN A 54 3.14 -34.28 -16.06
CA GLN A 54 2.62 -34.60 -14.73
C GLN A 54 3.27 -33.69 -13.67
N ILE A 55 2.49 -32.83 -13.02
CA ILE A 55 2.97 -31.94 -11.96
C ILE A 55 2.48 -32.48 -10.61
N SER A 56 3.42 -32.73 -9.69
CA SER A 56 3.16 -33.16 -8.30
C SER A 56 3.59 -32.04 -7.35
N CYS A 57 2.65 -31.44 -6.61
CA CYS A 57 2.95 -30.48 -5.55
C CYS A 57 2.64 -31.07 -4.16
N ARG A 58 3.58 -30.87 -3.22
CA ARG A 58 3.44 -31.23 -1.80
C ARG A 58 2.72 -30.11 -1.06
N VAL A 59 1.53 -30.38 -0.53
CA VAL A 59 0.78 -29.40 0.28
C VAL A 59 1.30 -29.46 1.72
N SER A 60 2.20 -28.55 2.09
CA SER A 60 2.60 -28.35 3.48
C SER A 60 1.46 -27.63 4.23
N ARG A 61 1.15 -28.10 5.44
CA ARG A 61 0.04 -27.64 6.30
C ARG A 61 -0.15 -26.12 6.28
N VAL A 62 -1.24 -25.67 5.66
CA VAL A 62 -1.83 -24.35 5.95
C VAL A 62 -2.49 -24.48 7.33
N CYS A 63 -1.93 -23.84 8.35
CA CYS A 63 -2.65 -23.62 9.61
C CYS A 63 -3.81 -22.67 9.32
N LEU A 64 -4.98 -23.22 9.01
CA LEU A 64 -6.23 -22.48 9.12
C LEU A 64 -6.49 -22.25 10.62
N LEU A 65 -6.33 -21.00 11.07
CA LEU A 65 -6.91 -20.55 12.32
C LEU A 65 -8.43 -20.86 12.27
N PRO A 66 -9.00 -21.51 13.28
CA PRO A 66 -10.43 -21.81 13.29
C PRO A 66 -11.22 -20.50 13.37
N ALA A 67 -12.19 -20.33 12.47
CA ALA A 67 -13.13 -19.23 12.51
C ALA A 67 -13.98 -19.35 13.78
N LEU A 68 -13.68 -18.54 14.79
CA LEU A 68 -14.51 -18.41 16.00
C LEU A 68 -15.84 -17.74 15.61
N PRO A 69 -17.01 -18.39 15.83
CA PRO A 69 -18.30 -17.80 15.52
C PRO A 69 -18.63 -16.71 16.54
N GLY A 70 -18.80 -15.46 16.08
CA GLY A 70 -19.23 -14.34 16.92
C GLY A 70 -18.56 -12.98 16.64
N ARG A 71 -17.43 -12.94 15.93
CA ARG A 71 -16.65 -11.70 15.66
C ARG A 71 -17.07 -10.87 14.44
N ARG A 72 -18.24 -11.13 13.83
CA ARG A 72 -18.62 -10.46 12.56
C ARG A 72 -18.98 -8.97 12.70
N THR A 73 -19.35 -8.49 13.88
CA THR A 73 -19.83 -7.11 14.08
C THR A 73 -18.70 -6.11 14.36
N ALA A 74 -17.77 -6.42 15.27
CA ALA A 74 -16.66 -5.52 15.61
C ALA A 74 -15.61 -5.36 14.49
N LEU A 75 -15.37 -6.41 13.70
CA LEU A 75 -14.48 -6.34 12.53
C LEU A 75 -15.04 -5.43 11.41
N GLN A 76 -16.35 -5.20 11.35
CA GLN A 76 -16.95 -4.34 10.31
C GLN A 76 -16.98 -2.85 10.67
N GLU A 77 -16.97 -2.49 11.96
CA GLU A 77 -16.93 -1.08 12.39
C GLU A 77 -15.51 -0.53 12.52
N GLY A 78 -14.53 -1.36 12.90
CA GLY A 78 -13.11 -1.00 12.93
C GLY A 78 -12.49 -0.93 11.52
N ALA A 79 -12.84 -1.86 10.63
CA ALA A 79 -12.28 -1.93 9.29
C ALA A 79 -12.73 -0.79 8.36
N ARG A 80 -13.70 0.05 8.75
CA ARG A 80 -14.14 1.22 7.95
C ARG A 80 -13.35 2.50 8.24
N ARG A 81 -12.38 2.48 9.15
CA ARG A 81 -11.61 3.68 9.51
C ARG A 81 -10.33 3.75 8.69
N MET A 82 -10.07 4.92 8.13
CA MET A 82 -8.77 5.24 7.58
C MET A 82 -7.89 5.81 8.68
N GLU A 83 -6.72 5.21 8.86
CA GLU A 83 -5.73 5.56 9.87
C GLU A 83 -4.44 5.99 9.18
N ILE A 84 -3.84 7.08 9.67
CA ILE A 84 -2.53 7.55 9.24
C ILE A 84 -1.58 7.52 10.43
N TYR A 85 -0.41 6.94 10.21
CA TYR A 85 0.68 6.88 11.18
C TYR A 85 1.89 7.60 10.60
N ALA A 86 2.35 8.64 11.28
CA ALA A 86 3.53 9.40 10.89
C ALA A 86 4.61 9.24 11.96
N LEU A 87 5.74 8.65 11.56
CA LEU A 87 6.89 8.40 12.39
C LEU A 87 8.01 9.38 12.04
N ARG A 88 8.41 10.19 13.03
CA ARG A 88 9.56 11.10 12.90
C ARG A 88 10.84 10.42 13.38
N LEU A 89 11.84 10.36 12.52
CA LEU A 89 13.21 9.97 12.83
C LEU A 89 13.90 11.14 13.55
N SER A 90 13.60 11.32 14.84
CA SER A 90 14.20 12.37 15.69
C SER A 90 15.72 12.22 15.85
N ARG A 91 16.23 10.99 15.73
CA ARG A 91 17.65 10.62 15.78
C ARG A 91 17.91 9.40 14.90
N GLU A 92 19.18 9.06 14.71
CA GLU A 92 19.55 7.80 14.07
C GLU A 92 19.28 6.60 15.00
N LEU A 93 18.97 5.46 14.39
CA LEU A 93 18.88 4.18 15.09
C LEU A 93 20.26 3.79 15.61
N SER A 94 20.32 3.41 16.89
CA SER A 94 21.50 2.77 17.46
C SER A 94 21.70 1.38 16.84
N GLY A 95 22.94 0.87 16.89
CA GLY A 95 23.27 -0.46 16.37
C GLY A 95 22.37 -1.58 16.92
N PRO A 96 22.08 -1.65 18.23
CA PRO A 96 21.13 -2.61 18.80
C PRO A 96 19.71 -2.47 18.25
N GLU A 97 19.17 -1.25 18.17
CA GLU A 97 17.83 -1.00 17.64
C GLU A 97 17.71 -1.41 16.16
N TYR A 98 18.71 -1.05 15.36
CA TYR A 98 18.77 -1.43 13.95
C TYR A 98 18.78 -2.95 13.77
N ARG A 99 19.61 -3.67 14.53
CA ARG A 99 19.68 -5.14 14.47
C ARG A 99 18.36 -5.80 14.86
N MET A 100 17.76 -5.37 15.97
CA MET A 100 16.46 -5.88 16.43
C MET A 100 15.38 -5.70 15.36
N LEU A 101 15.33 -4.53 14.72
CA LEU A 101 14.38 -4.25 13.63
C LEU A 101 14.63 -5.14 12.41
N LEU A 102 15.90 -5.29 12.04
CA LEU A 102 16.30 -6.06 10.87
C LEU A 102 15.95 -7.55 11.04
N GLU A 103 16.10 -8.10 12.25
CA GLU A 103 15.74 -9.49 12.58
C GLU A 103 14.25 -9.81 12.43
N GLN A 104 13.38 -8.80 12.55
CA GLN A 104 11.92 -8.90 12.40
C GLN A 104 11.44 -8.62 10.96
N THR A 105 12.36 -8.19 10.08
CA THR A 105 12.06 -7.83 8.69
C THR A 105 12.14 -9.08 7.80
N ASP A 106 11.35 -9.16 6.73
CA ASP A 106 11.44 -10.28 5.78
C ASP A 106 12.81 -10.35 5.09
N PRO A 107 13.37 -11.56 4.81
CA PRO A 107 14.70 -11.70 4.21
C PRO A 107 14.89 -10.90 2.90
N VAL A 108 13.90 -10.94 2.00
CA VAL A 108 13.92 -10.17 0.73
C VAL A 108 14.00 -8.67 0.99
N LYS A 109 13.31 -8.18 2.03
CA LYS A 109 13.35 -6.77 2.42
C LYS A 109 14.68 -6.42 3.07
N ARG A 110 15.29 -7.30 3.87
CA ARG A 110 16.65 -7.10 4.43
C ARG A 110 17.69 -6.94 3.34
N GLU A 111 17.65 -7.77 2.30
CA GLU A 111 18.55 -7.65 1.15
C GLU A 111 18.39 -6.32 0.43
N ARG A 112 17.14 -5.86 0.26
CA ARG A 112 16.86 -4.54 -0.33
C ARG A 112 17.43 -3.40 0.53
N ILE A 113 17.26 -3.49 1.85
CA ILE A 113 17.78 -2.51 2.81
C ILE A 113 19.31 -2.45 2.77
N ALA A 114 19.98 -3.61 2.65
CA ALA A 114 21.44 -3.68 2.58
C ALA A 114 22.05 -3.04 1.31
N ARG A 115 21.25 -2.80 0.26
CA ARG A 115 21.70 -2.17 -0.99
C ARG A 115 21.65 -0.64 -0.98
N PHE A 116 21.06 -0.02 0.05
CA PHE A 116 21.06 1.43 0.14
C PHE A 116 22.47 1.97 0.37
N LEU A 117 22.83 2.97 -0.43
CA LEU A 117 24.13 3.65 -0.31
C LEU A 117 24.19 4.54 0.93
N ARG A 118 23.06 5.15 1.32
CA ARG A 118 22.98 6.07 2.45
C ARG A 118 22.36 5.38 3.67
N PRO A 119 23.00 5.43 4.85
CA PRO A 119 22.46 4.84 6.07
C PRO A 119 21.04 5.33 6.42
N ARG A 120 20.75 6.62 6.23
CA ARG A 120 19.42 7.17 6.47
C ARG A 120 18.32 6.59 5.57
N ASP A 121 18.64 6.23 4.32
CA ASP A 121 17.67 5.55 3.44
C ASP A 121 17.39 4.13 3.93
N ALA A 122 18.43 3.42 4.35
CA ALA A 122 18.29 2.09 4.96
C ALA A 122 17.41 2.15 6.22
N GLN A 123 17.67 3.12 7.11
CA GLN A 123 16.89 3.33 8.33
C GLN A 123 15.42 3.66 8.03
N ARG A 124 15.13 4.58 7.11
CA ARG A 124 13.76 4.89 6.68
C ARG A 124 13.04 3.67 6.11
N SER A 125 13.72 2.88 5.29
CA SER A 125 13.13 1.67 4.70
C SER A 125 12.85 0.57 5.72
N LEU A 126 13.73 0.44 6.72
CA LEU A 126 13.59 -0.48 7.85
C LEU A 126 12.45 -0.04 8.78
N LEU A 127 12.41 1.25 9.15
CA LEU A 127 11.34 1.81 9.96
C LEU A 127 10.00 1.77 9.24
N GLY A 128 9.96 1.94 7.92
CA GLY A 128 8.76 1.73 7.12
C GLY A 128 8.22 0.31 7.23
N ASP A 129 9.09 -0.71 7.22
CA ASP A 129 8.70 -2.11 7.44
C ASP A 129 8.17 -2.37 8.85
N ALA A 130 8.81 -1.77 9.86
CA ALA A 130 8.36 -1.87 11.23
C ALA A 130 7.01 -1.16 11.45
N LEU A 131 6.84 0.04 10.89
CA LEU A 131 5.65 0.88 11.05
C LEU A 131 4.43 0.22 10.43
N ILE A 132 4.55 -0.32 9.21
CA ILE A 132 3.42 -0.99 8.56
C ILE A 132 2.98 -2.24 9.31
N ARG A 133 3.92 -3.07 9.78
CA ARG A 133 3.57 -4.28 10.53
C ARG A 133 2.83 -3.91 11.82
N TRP A 134 3.33 -2.91 12.54
CA TRP A 134 2.69 -2.42 13.75
C TRP A 134 1.30 -1.84 13.48
N ALA A 135 1.17 -1.00 12.43
CA ALA A 135 -0.10 -0.42 12.02
C ALA A 135 -1.13 -1.48 11.63
N LEU A 136 -0.73 -2.50 10.86
CA LEU A 136 -1.62 -3.59 10.44
C LEU A 136 -2.05 -4.48 11.60
N VAL A 137 -1.15 -4.80 12.54
CA VAL A 137 -1.51 -5.56 13.76
C VAL A 137 -2.58 -4.82 14.54
N ARG A 138 -2.42 -3.51 14.72
CA ARG A 138 -3.40 -2.66 15.40
C ARG A 138 -4.71 -2.59 14.64
N HIS A 139 -4.67 -2.26 13.35
CA HIS A 139 -5.86 -2.09 12.51
C HIS A 139 -6.71 -3.37 12.42
N LEU A 140 -6.04 -4.52 12.32
CA LEU A 140 -6.70 -5.83 12.25
C LEU A 140 -7.05 -6.41 13.63
N ASN A 141 -6.76 -5.70 14.72
CA ASN A 141 -6.90 -6.18 16.10
C ASN A 141 -6.25 -7.57 16.32
N LEU A 142 -5.06 -7.75 15.76
CA LEU A 142 -4.24 -8.94 15.94
C LEU A 142 -3.46 -8.84 17.27
N PRO A 143 -3.12 -9.98 17.89
CA PRO A 143 -2.20 -9.97 19.02
C PRO A 143 -0.81 -9.49 18.57
N PRO A 144 0.05 -8.98 19.47
CA PRO A 144 1.39 -8.47 19.11
C PRO A 144 2.24 -9.46 18.30
N GLU A 145 2.14 -10.75 18.60
CA GLU A 145 2.84 -11.83 17.90
C GLU A 145 2.35 -12.00 16.45
N GLY A 146 1.18 -11.45 16.12
CA GLY A 146 0.59 -11.44 14.79
C GLY A 146 1.42 -10.70 13.75
N SER A 147 2.32 -9.79 14.15
CA SER A 147 3.24 -9.08 13.24
C SER A 147 4.07 -10.04 12.38
N ASN A 148 4.52 -11.15 12.96
CA ASN A 148 5.34 -12.16 12.28
C ASN A 148 4.52 -13.07 11.36
N THR A 149 3.19 -13.00 11.46
CA THR A 149 2.26 -13.78 10.61
C THR A 149 1.78 -12.99 9.40
N LEU A 150 2.07 -11.68 9.34
CA LEU A 150 1.74 -10.85 8.19
C LEU A 150 2.64 -11.24 7.02
N VAL A 151 2.01 -11.70 5.94
CA VAL A 151 2.68 -12.04 4.69
C VAL A 151 2.38 -10.94 3.68
N PHE A 152 3.44 -10.35 3.12
CA PHE A 152 3.32 -9.32 2.09
C PHE A 152 3.54 -9.93 0.71
N ASP A 153 2.76 -9.46 -0.26
CA ASP A 153 2.92 -9.73 -1.68
C ASP A 153 3.04 -8.38 -2.43
N GLN A 154 3.14 -8.42 -3.75
CA GLN A 154 3.13 -7.21 -4.59
C GLN A 154 2.18 -7.41 -5.78
N ASN A 155 1.59 -6.30 -6.25
CA ASN A 155 0.91 -6.32 -7.55
C ASN A 155 1.93 -6.33 -8.71
N GLU A 156 1.43 -6.40 -9.94
CA GLU A 156 2.26 -6.41 -11.16
C GLU A 156 3.15 -5.16 -11.35
N TYR A 157 2.84 -4.07 -10.63
CA TYR A 157 3.58 -2.80 -10.65
C TYR A 157 4.45 -2.59 -9.39
N GLY A 158 4.58 -3.62 -8.53
CA GLY A 158 5.41 -3.57 -7.33
C GLY A 158 4.76 -2.90 -6.11
N LYS A 159 3.48 -2.50 -6.16
CA LYS A 159 2.75 -1.98 -4.98
C LYS A 159 2.60 -3.12 -3.96
N PRO A 160 3.10 -2.97 -2.72
CA PRO A 160 2.95 -3.99 -1.71
C PRO A 160 1.50 -4.20 -1.30
N LEU A 161 1.12 -5.45 -1.05
CA LEU A 161 -0.22 -5.90 -0.66
C LEU A 161 -0.11 -6.84 0.55
N LEU A 162 -1.14 -6.86 1.39
CA LEU A 162 -1.24 -7.86 2.46
C LEU A 162 -1.90 -9.12 1.89
N ALA A 163 -1.22 -10.26 1.99
CA ALA A 163 -1.74 -11.56 1.58
C ALA A 163 -2.69 -12.16 2.63
N ALA A 164 -3.70 -11.39 3.05
CA ALA A 164 -4.70 -11.80 4.04
C ALA A 164 -6.14 -11.62 3.51
N PRO A 165 -7.06 -12.53 3.87
CA PRO A 165 -8.48 -12.31 3.64
C PRO A 165 -8.96 -11.16 4.53
N GLY A 166 -9.40 -10.04 3.94
CA GLY A 166 -9.87 -8.90 4.74
C GLY A 166 -10.06 -7.58 4.02
N GLY A 167 -9.59 -7.42 2.78
CA GLY A 167 -9.80 -6.18 2.02
C GLY A 167 -9.09 -4.97 2.63
N VAL A 168 -8.03 -5.18 3.41
CA VAL A 168 -7.22 -4.08 3.95
C VAL A 168 -6.20 -3.64 2.91
N HIS A 169 -6.16 -2.33 2.69
CA HIS A 169 -5.19 -1.65 1.85
C HIS A 169 -4.30 -0.80 2.73
N PHE A 170 -3.05 -0.65 2.31
CA PHE A 170 -2.12 0.24 2.97
C PHE A 170 -1.21 0.90 1.93
N ASN A 171 -0.55 1.96 2.36
CA ASN A 171 0.54 2.55 1.60
C ASN A 171 1.58 3.17 2.54
N LEU A 172 2.83 3.27 2.06
CA LEU A 172 3.95 3.84 2.79
C LEU A 172 4.61 4.93 1.93
N SER A 173 5.05 6.00 2.57
CA SER A 173 5.98 6.96 1.99
C SER A 173 7.02 7.40 3.02
N HIS A 174 8.16 7.89 2.56
CA HIS A 174 9.19 8.42 3.45
C HIS A 174 10.02 9.49 2.74
N SER A 175 10.28 10.61 3.41
CA SER A 175 11.11 11.70 2.90
C SER A 175 11.60 12.54 4.08
N GLY A 176 12.80 13.10 3.96
CA GLY A 176 13.47 13.80 5.06
C GLY A 176 13.51 12.97 6.35
N ASP A 177 12.94 13.51 7.43
CA ASP A 177 12.90 12.86 8.74
C ASP A 177 11.64 12.02 8.96
N TRP A 178 10.77 11.85 7.97
CA TRP A 178 9.47 11.22 8.15
C TRP A 178 9.32 9.90 7.41
N VAL A 179 8.63 8.96 8.06
CA VAL A 179 8.07 7.75 7.47
C VAL A 179 6.58 7.75 7.78
N VAL A 180 5.73 7.69 6.76
CA VAL A 180 4.27 7.75 6.89
C VAL A 180 3.63 6.48 6.35
N CYS A 181 2.59 6.01 7.04
CA CYS A 181 1.81 4.84 6.67
C CYS A 181 0.32 5.17 6.71
N ALA A 182 -0.42 4.86 5.65
CA ALA A 182 -1.87 4.89 5.64
C ALA A 182 -2.43 3.47 5.58
N VAL A 183 -3.50 3.19 6.32
CA VAL A 183 -4.23 1.91 6.33
C VAL A 183 -5.73 2.19 6.18
N ALA A 184 -6.41 1.45 5.31
CA ALA A 184 -7.83 1.64 4.99
C ALA A 184 -8.52 0.36 4.47
N ALA A 185 -9.86 0.35 4.43
CA ALA A 185 -10.69 -0.70 3.81
C ALA A 185 -10.76 -0.62 2.27
N ALA A 186 -10.27 0.47 1.68
CA ALA A 186 -10.31 0.73 0.26
C ALA A 186 -8.93 1.16 -0.23
N PRO A 187 -8.64 1.05 -1.54
CA PRO A 187 -7.39 1.54 -2.11
C PRO A 187 -7.04 2.95 -1.61
N VAL A 188 -5.86 3.02 -0.98
CA VAL A 188 -5.30 4.23 -0.37
C VAL A 188 -3.86 4.43 -0.85
N GLY A 189 -3.44 5.67 -0.92
CA GLY A 189 -2.08 6.10 -1.19
C GLY A 189 -1.73 7.29 -0.30
N VAL A 190 -0.47 7.33 0.16
CA VAL A 190 0.07 8.42 0.97
C VAL A 190 1.40 8.83 0.36
N ASP A 191 1.68 10.12 0.40
CA ASP A 191 2.98 10.65 0.01
C ASP A 191 3.46 11.72 0.98
N VAL A 192 4.76 11.79 1.20
CA VAL A 192 5.39 12.82 2.04
C VAL A 192 6.67 13.26 1.35
N GLU A 193 6.88 14.57 1.29
CA GLU A 193 8.10 15.15 0.74
C GLU A 193 8.65 16.27 1.60
N GLU A 194 9.98 16.27 1.76
CA GLU A 194 10.71 17.39 2.36
C GLU A 194 10.75 18.58 1.39
N LEU A 195 10.29 19.73 1.87
CA LEU A 195 10.31 21.01 1.18
C LEU A 195 11.76 21.48 1.03
N ARG A 196 12.26 21.43 -0.20
CA ARG A 196 13.56 21.98 -0.61
C ARG A 196 13.34 22.95 -1.76
N GLU A 197 14.41 23.31 -2.47
CA GLU A 197 14.27 24.01 -3.73
C GLU A 197 13.45 23.13 -4.71
N ALA A 198 12.32 23.67 -5.17
CA ALA A 198 11.39 22.93 -6.00
C ALA A 198 11.94 22.76 -7.42
N PRO A 199 12.06 21.51 -7.94
CA PRO A 199 12.50 21.26 -9.30
C PRO A 199 11.36 21.53 -10.30
N LEU A 200 11.11 22.81 -10.60
CA LEU A 200 9.99 23.25 -11.44
C LEU A 200 10.02 22.66 -12.86
N GLU A 201 11.18 22.28 -13.36
CA GLU A 201 11.36 21.58 -14.64
C GLU A 201 10.65 20.21 -14.66
N ILE A 202 10.47 19.57 -13.50
CA ILE A 202 9.70 18.33 -13.38
C ILE A 202 8.21 18.65 -13.61
N ALA A 203 7.71 19.75 -13.07
CA ALA A 203 6.33 20.16 -13.31
C ALA A 203 6.08 20.50 -14.79
N GLU A 204 7.04 21.14 -15.46
CA GLU A 204 6.92 21.44 -16.89
C GLU A 204 6.74 20.18 -17.75
N ARG A 205 7.46 19.11 -17.40
CA ARG A 205 7.47 17.85 -18.15
C ARG A 205 6.32 16.91 -17.80
N PHE A 206 5.94 16.85 -16.53
CA PHE A 206 5.07 15.78 -16.03
C PHE A 206 3.72 16.26 -15.52
N PHE A 207 3.52 17.57 -15.27
CA PHE A 207 2.23 18.05 -14.76
C PHE A 207 1.21 18.30 -15.88
N HIS A 208 -0.05 18.06 -15.55
CA HIS A 208 -1.17 18.42 -16.41
C HIS A 208 -1.20 19.94 -16.60
N ASN A 209 -1.69 20.40 -17.76
CA ASN A 209 -1.79 21.82 -18.11
C ASN A 209 -2.47 22.69 -17.05
N LYS A 210 -3.41 22.12 -16.27
CA LYS A 210 -4.13 22.83 -15.19
C LYS A 210 -3.19 23.18 -14.04
N GLU A 211 -2.36 22.23 -13.62
CA GLU A 211 -1.43 22.39 -12.51
C GLU A 211 -0.28 23.33 -12.88
N ARG A 212 0.21 23.24 -14.14
CA ARG A 212 1.19 24.20 -14.67
C ARG A 212 0.66 25.64 -14.64
N ARG A 213 -0.62 25.85 -14.97
CA ARG A 213 -1.26 27.17 -14.86
C ARG A 213 -1.34 27.66 -13.42
N LEU A 214 -1.64 26.77 -12.47
CA LEU A 214 -1.63 27.12 -11.04
C LEU A 214 -0.22 27.55 -10.59
N LEU A 215 0.82 26.79 -10.95
CA LEU A 215 2.21 27.12 -10.62
C LEU A 215 2.68 28.43 -11.24
N ASN A 216 2.32 28.69 -12.50
CA ASN A 216 2.68 29.92 -13.19
C ASN A 216 1.96 31.16 -12.63
N ALA A 217 0.76 30.98 -12.08
CA ALA A 217 -0.01 32.05 -11.44
C ALA A 217 0.44 32.34 -10.00
N ALA A 218 1.15 31.41 -9.35
CA ALA A 218 1.64 31.58 -7.99
C ALA A 218 2.83 32.56 -7.92
N SER A 219 2.92 33.28 -6.80
CA SER A 219 4.07 34.14 -6.48
C SER A 219 5.35 33.30 -6.37
N PRO A 220 6.54 33.89 -6.60
CA PRO A 220 7.80 33.18 -6.42
C PRO A 220 7.94 32.51 -5.05
N GLU A 221 7.43 33.15 -3.99
CA GLU A 221 7.52 32.69 -2.61
C GLU A 221 6.60 31.48 -2.34
N GLU A 222 5.43 31.43 -2.96
CA GLU A 222 4.45 30.35 -2.77
C GLU A 222 4.68 29.17 -3.72
N ARG A 223 5.36 29.41 -4.85
CA ARG A 223 5.50 28.45 -5.95
C ARG A 223 6.17 27.15 -5.52
N GLY A 224 7.19 27.22 -4.66
CA GLY A 224 7.90 26.04 -4.17
C GLY A 224 7.01 25.12 -3.34
N GLU A 225 6.27 25.71 -2.39
CA GLU A 225 5.32 24.95 -1.57
C GLU A 225 4.16 24.39 -2.41
N LEU A 226 3.63 25.19 -3.35
CA LEU A 226 2.58 24.73 -4.26
C LEU A 226 3.06 23.56 -5.12
N PHE A 227 4.32 23.58 -5.58
CA PHE A 227 4.91 22.46 -6.31
C PHE A 227 4.85 21.18 -5.48
N TYR A 228 5.35 21.19 -4.24
CA TYR A 228 5.34 20.00 -3.39
C TYR A 228 3.92 19.56 -3.02
N ARG A 229 3.00 20.50 -2.85
CA ARG A 229 1.58 20.19 -2.63
C ARG A 229 0.99 19.44 -3.81
N LEU A 230 1.21 19.90 -5.04
CA LEU A 230 0.74 19.24 -6.24
C LEU A 230 1.45 17.90 -6.47
N TRP A 231 2.76 17.85 -6.27
CA TRP A 231 3.58 16.64 -6.40
C TRP A 231 3.07 15.52 -5.48
N THR A 232 2.97 15.81 -4.19
CA THR A 232 2.52 14.83 -3.19
C THR A 232 1.09 14.36 -3.46
N LEU A 233 0.19 15.25 -3.87
CA LEU A 233 -1.17 14.87 -4.30
C LEU A 233 -1.13 13.87 -5.47
N LYS A 234 -0.33 14.15 -6.51
CA LYS A 234 -0.24 13.27 -7.68
C LYS A 234 0.40 11.93 -7.34
N GLU A 235 1.48 11.91 -6.57
CA GLU A 235 2.14 10.69 -6.12
C GLU A 235 1.23 9.86 -5.21
N SER A 236 0.51 10.49 -4.27
CA SER A 236 -0.45 9.78 -3.42
C SER A 236 -1.55 9.11 -4.25
N TYR A 237 -2.06 9.75 -5.31
CA TYR A 237 -3.03 9.14 -6.21
C TYR A 237 -2.44 7.97 -7.01
N ILE A 238 -1.25 8.13 -7.61
CA ILE A 238 -0.57 7.06 -8.34
C ILE A 238 -0.33 5.85 -7.44
N LYS A 239 0.11 6.10 -6.20
CA LYS A 239 0.27 5.08 -5.16
C LYS A 239 -1.06 4.45 -4.78
N ALA A 240 -2.16 5.19 -4.76
CA ALA A 240 -3.48 4.67 -4.43
C ALA A 240 -4.01 3.71 -5.50
N VAL A 241 -3.96 4.10 -6.78
CA VAL A 241 -4.35 3.25 -7.92
C VAL A 241 -3.39 2.06 -8.08
N GLY A 242 -2.09 2.27 -7.79
CA GLY A 242 -1.09 1.21 -7.76
C GLY A 242 -0.55 0.79 -9.13
N LEU A 243 -0.64 1.66 -10.15
CA LEU A 243 -0.07 1.41 -11.49
C LEU A 243 1.40 1.86 -11.62
N GLY A 244 1.95 2.47 -10.57
CA GLY A 244 3.27 3.08 -10.58
C GLY A 244 3.39 4.13 -11.70
N LEU A 245 4.60 4.27 -12.25
CA LEU A 245 4.89 5.20 -13.34
C LEU A 245 4.26 4.79 -14.69
N SER A 246 3.56 3.66 -14.76
CA SER A 246 2.76 3.31 -15.95
C SER A 246 1.57 4.25 -16.14
N LEU A 247 1.15 4.95 -15.08
CA LEU A 247 0.18 6.02 -15.16
C LEU A 247 0.90 7.35 -15.36
N ALA A 248 0.75 7.93 -16.55
CA ALA A 248 1.37 9.21 -16.86
C ALA A 248 0.80 10.33 -15.97
N LEU A 249 1.68 11.11 -15.34
CA LEU A 249 1.32 12.19 -14.42
C LEU A 249 0.49 13.30 -15.12
N ASP A 250 0.65 13.49 -16.42
CA ASP A 250 -0.11 14.47 -17.21
C ASP A 250 -1.48 13.96 -17.69
N SER A 251 -1.85 12.71 -17.39
CA SER A 251 -3.13 12.10 -17.80
C SER A 251 -4.30 12.41 -16.86
N PHE A 252 -4.03 12.96 -15.68
CA PHE A 252 -5.02 13.35 -14.67
C PHE A 252 -4.65 14.69 -14.03
N SER A 253 -5.62 15.36 -13.42
CA SER A 253 -5.38 16.63 -12.72
C SER A 253 -5.84 16.62 -11.26
N VAL A 254 -5.04 17.25 -10.41
CA VAL A 254 -5.37 17.64 -9.03
C VAL A 254 -5.46 19.17 -8.92
N ASP A 255 -6.26 19.66 -7.98
CA ASP A 255 -6.57 21.09 -7.81
C ASP A 255 -5.76 21.77 -6.70
N GLY A 256 -4.85 21.05 -6.04
CA GLY A 256 -4.03 21.58 -4.95
C GLY A 256 -4.77 21.69 -3.62
N GLY A 257 -6.05 21.33 -3.54
CA GLY A 257 -6.89 21.43 -2.34
C GLY A 257 -7.31 20.08 -1.78
N THR A 258 -8.46 20.08 -1.09
CA THR A 258 -9.24 18.86 -0.84
C THR A 258 -10.23 18.73 -1.98
N GLY A 259 -10.22 17.62 -2.70
CA GLY A 259 -11.02 17.52 -3.92
C GLY A 259 -11.11 16.11 -4.47
N THR A 260 -11.59 16.03 -5.71
CA THR A 260 -11.65 14.79 -6.48
C THR A 260 -10.58 14.77 -7.56
N VAL A 261 -9.86 13.67 -7.71
CA VAL A 261 -8.97 13.48 -8.87
C VAL A 261 -9.82 13.36 -10.15
N LEU A 262 -9.51 14.19 -11.15
CA LEU A 262 -10.20 14.16 -12.44
C LEU A 262 -9.38 13.36 -13.45
N ARG A 263 -9.88 12.19 -13.83
CA ARG A 263 -9.36 11.37 -14.93
C ARG A 263 -10.38 11.36 -16.08
N ARG A 264 -9.91 11.54 -17.32
CA ARG A 264 -10.81 11.69 -18.50
C ARG A 264 -11.67 10.46 -18.79
N ASP A 265 -11.25 9.28 -18.33
CA ASP A 265 -11.79 8.00 -18.81
C ASP A 265 -12.54 7.19 -17.72
N THR A 266 -12.69 7.73 -16.51
CA THR A 266 -13.29 7.00 -15.38
C THR A 266 -14.22 7.89 -14.57
N GLU A 267 -15.38 7.37 -14.18
CA GLU A 267 -16.29 8.03 -13.22
C GLU A 267 -15.83 7.86 -11.75
N GLU A 268 -14.66 7.25 -11.53
CA GLU A 268 -14.10 7.04 -10.19
C GLU A 268 -13.76 8.37 -9.52
N ARG A 269 -14.33 8.60 -8.34
CA ARG A 269 -14.03 9.76 -7.50
C ARG A 269 -13.06 9.35 -6.41
N TRP A 270 -11.88 9.93 -6.46
CA TRP A 270 -10.86 9.76 -5.44
C TRP A 270 -10.79 11.02 -4.59
N LEU A 271 -10.98 10.90 -3.28
CA LEU A 271 -10.71 12.02 -2.39
C LEU A 271 -9.20 12.15 -2.21
N HIS A 272 -8.70 13.36 -2.37
CA HIS A 272 -7.31 13.70 -2.05
C HIS A 272 -7.26 14.90 -1.11
N ARG A 273 -6.24 14.94 -0.26
CA ARG A 273 -5.97 16.07 0.65
C ARG A 273 -4.47 16.19 0.85
N ALA A 274 -3.97 17.42 0.90
CA ALA A 274 -2.58 17.71 1.25
C ALA A 274 -2.48 18.77 2.35
N TRP A 275 -1.56 18.56 3.28
CA TRP A 275 -1.28 19.43 4.43
C TRP A 275 0.18 19.34 4.86
N LYS A 276 0.66 20.39 5.53
CA LYS A 276 1.99 20.38 6.13
C LYS A 276 2.02 19.46 7.34
N LEU A 277 3.00 18.56 7.36
CA LEU A 277 3.27 17.71 8.52
C LEU A 277 4.07 18.50 9.56
N ASP A 278 5.00 19.32 9.09
CA ASP A 278 5.71 20.36 9.82
C ASP A 278 6.10 21.49 8.84
N GLU A 279 6.92 22.45 9.27
CA GLU A 279 7.36 23.57 8.43
C GLU A 279 8.17 23.15 7.18
N ARG A 280 8.73 21.93 7.19
CA ARG A 280 9.65 21.42 6.18
C ARG A 280 9.09 20.24 5.40
N HIS A 281 7.87 19.76 5.67
CA HIS A 281 7.35 18.57 5.01
C HIS A 281 5.89 18.75 4.58
N MET A 282 5.62 18.42 3.33
CA MET A 282 4.27 18.32 2.77
C MET A 282 3.86 16.86 2.74
N MET A 283 2.66 16.55 3.21
CA MET A 283 2.07 15.23 3.12
C MET A 283 0.76 15.29 2.33
N ALA A 284 0.49 14.24 1.57
CA ALA A 284 -0.77 14.04 0.87
C ALA A 284 -1.31 12.63 1.06
N LEU A 285 -2.64 12.53 1.01
CA LEU A 285 -3.40 11.30 1.11
C LEU A 285 -4.38 11.25 -0.06
N CYS A 286 -4.57 10.06 -0.61
CA CYS A 286 -5.58 9.78 -1.63
C CYS A 286 -6.31 8.46 -1.34
N ALA A 287 -7.64 8.46 -1.41
CA ALA A 287 -8.48 7.29 -1.15
C ALA A 287 -9.72 7.23 -2.07
N SER A 288 -10.17 6.01 -2.36
CA SER A 288 -11.21 5.72 -3.37
C SER A 288 -12.65 5.68 -2.84
N ASP A 289 -12.87 5.47 -1.55
CA ASP A 289 -14.19 5.27 -0.96
C ASP A 289 -14.78 6.54 -0.33
N GLY A 290 -14.10 7.66 -0.50
CA GLY A 290 -14.47 8.92 0.13
C GLY A 290 -14.35 8.92 1.65
N SER A 291 -13.71 7.91 2.25
CA SER A 291 -13.42 7.90 3.67
C SER A 291 -12.53 9.09 4.01
N GLU A 292 -12.96 9.93 4.92
CA GLU A 292 -12.10 10.96 5.50
C GLU A 292 -11.11 10.30 6.47
N CYS A 293 -9.89 10.82 6.54
CA CYS A 293 -8.93 10.45 7.57
C CYS A 293 -9.56 10.73 8.94
N ARG A 294 -9.76 9.68 9.76
CA ARG A 294 -10.39 9.82 11.07
C ARG A 294 -9.38 9.89 12.21
N GLU A 295 -8.18 9.38 12.01
CA GLU A 295 -7.15 9.31 13.04
C GLU A 295 -5.76 9.46 12.39
N GLU A 296 -5.07 10.56 12.72
CA GLU A 296 -3.67 10.78 12.40
C GLU A 296 -2.86 10.68 13.69
N ARG A 297 -2.02 9.65 13.81
CA ARG A 297 -1.13 9.48 14.96
C ARG A 297 0.30 9.81 14.55
N ARG A 298 0.85 10.84 15.19
CA ARG A 298 2.25 11.24 15.05
C ARG A 298 3.03 10.70 16.23
N MET A 299 4.18 10.11 15.97
CA MET A 299 5.09 9.58 16.99
C MET A 299 6.53 9.93 16.61
N ASP A 300 7.36 10.18 17.60
CA ASP A 300 8.81 10.15 17.39
C ASP A 300 9.36 8.72 17.49
N LEU A 301 10.65 8.57 17.19
CA LEU A 301 11.32 7.28 17.19
C LEU A 301 11.29 6.59 18.56
N ASP A 302 11.51 7.34 19.64
CA ASP A 302 11.61 6.79 20.99
C ASP A 302 10.24 6.34 21.51
N GLU A 303 9.19 7.12 21.23
CA GLU A 303 7.79 6.75 21.47
C GLU A 303 7.45 5.47 20.70
N PHE A 304 7.77 5.41 19.41
CA PHE A 304 7.44 4.25 18.57
C PHE A 304 8.11 2.96 19.07
N LEU A 305 9.40 3.03 19.42
CA LEU A 305 10.13 1.88 19.97
C LEU A 305 9.56 1.45 21.34
N THR A 306 9.10 2.39 22.15
CA THR A 306 8.47 2.12 23.45
C THR A 306 7.09 1.48 23.29
N VAL A 307 6.22 2.04 22.44
CA VAL A 307 4.86 1.52 22.21
C VAL A 307 4.90 0.13 21.62
N ARG A 308 5.86 -0.15 20.72
CA ARG A 308 5.99 -1.48 20.12
C ARG A 308 6.52 -2.54 21.08
N SER A 309 7.35 -2.16 22.05
CA SER A 309 7.94 -3.10 23.01
C SER A 309 7.00 -3.47 24.15
N ARG A 310 5.88 -2.76 24.36
CA ARG A 310 4.88 -3.09 25.38
C ARG A 310 3.96 -4.24 24.91
N PRO A 311 3.95 -5.39 25.59
CA PRO A 311 2.96 -6.42 25.34
C PRO A 311 1.60 -5.99 25.91
N GLY A 312 0.63 -5.75 25.03
CA GLY A 312 -0.79 -5.77 25.36
C GLY A 312 -1.38 -4.57 26.12
N ARG A 313 -1.63 -3.45 25.41
CA ARG A 313 -2.83 -2.59 25.62
C ARG A 313 -3.23 -1.94 24.30
N ILE A 314 -3.86 -2.70 23.41
CA ILE A 314 -4.61 -2.12 22.30
C ILE A 314 -6.06 -2.03 22.80
N GLY A 315 -6.41 -0.87 23.36
CA GLY A 315 -7.77 -0.60 23.85
C GLY A 315 -7.80 0.02 25.24
N ALA A 316 -7.37 1.27 25.37
CA ALA A 316 -7.86 2.20 26.38
C ALA A 316 -7.50 3.61 25.89
N GLU A 317 -8.53 4.34 25.45
CA GLU A 317 -8.63 5.80 25.35
C GLU A 317 -7.31 6.58 25.40
N GLU A 318 -6.78 6.94 24.23
CA GLU A 318 -5.89 8.11 24.10
C GLU A 318 -6.60 9.08 23.15
N GLY A 319 -6.83 10.30 23.65
CA GLY A 319 -7.77 11.28 23.14
C GLY A 319 -7.68 11.54 21.64
N SER A 320 -8.81 11.31 20.97
CA SER A 320 -9.09 11.82 19.64
C SER A 320 -8.99 13.35 19.64
N ALA A 321 -7.90 13.90 19.14
CA ALA A 321 -7.86 15.29 18.72
C ALA A 321 -8.54 15.38 17.34
N CYS A 322 -9.88 15.37 17.35
CA CYS A 322 -10.70 15.70 16.19
C CYS A 322 -10.56 17.22 15.97
N TRP A 323 -9.71 17.64 15.04
CA TRP A 323 -9.63 19.04 14.64
C TRP A 323 -10.50 19.27 13.41
N THR A 324 -11.74 19.69 13.65
CA THR A 324 -12.53 20.45 12.69
C THR A 324 -12.13 21.93 12.78
N ARG A 325 -11.42 22.44 11.77
CA ARG A 325 -11.78 23.64 10.97
C ARG A 325 -10.69 23.97 9.98
#